data_AF-A0A4Y8CC91-F1
#
_entry.id   AF-A0A4Y8CC91-F1
#
_cell.length_a   1.000
_cell.length_b   1.000
_cell.length_c   1.000
_cell.angle_alpha   90.00
_cell.angle_beta   90.00
_cell.angle_gamma   90.00
#
_symmetry.space_group_name_H-M   'P 1'
#
loop_
_entity.id
_entity.type
_entity.pdbx_description
1 polymer ?
#
loop_
_entity_poly.entity_id
_entity_poly.type
_entity_poly.pdbx_seq_one_letter_code
_entity_poly.pdbx_strand_id
1 'polypeptide(L)'
;IVQLAREIATIKPCFIEQGWGVQRHPNGEQNARAIATLACITGNIGIEGTNTGFRTGSSKTYDIMGMPFKNPIKDSIPCFLFTDAIYRGKEMTDISDGVRGTTQLKQNIKFIFNTAGNCLTNQHSTIKEVYDILSDENLCECIIDVNVTRTPSNNYADYILPDATMLEQEDFIRPSAGYYSNKPYIIYCQKAIEPVGEAKPIYEMCLEL
;
A
#
# COMPACT_ATOMS: atom_id res chain seq x y z
N ILE A 1 34.75 -4.91 -1.85
CA ILE A 1 33.86 -6.03 -2.22
C ILE A 1 34.29 -7.35 -1.55
N VAL A 2 35.47 -7.90 -1.85
CA VAL A 2 35.92 -9.20 -1.29
C VAL A 2 35.92 -9.25 0.24
N GLN A 3 36.40 -8.20 0.90
CA GLN A 3 36.40 -8.10 2.36
C GLN A 3 34.97 -8.20 2.93
N LEU A 4 34.05 -7.36 2.46
CA LEU A 4 32.66 -7.35 2.91
C LEU A 4 31.97 -8.71 2.66
N ALA A 5 32.21 -9.34 1.52
CA ALA A 5 31.66 -10.66 1.22
C ALA A 5 32.16 -11.73 2.22
N ARG A 6 33.44 -11.67 2.60
CA ARG A 6 34.01 -12.55 3.63
C ARG A 6 33.41 -12.27 5.00
N GLU A 7 33.31 -11.00 5.40
CA GLU A 7 32.69 -10.59 6.67
C GLU A 7 31.24 -11.08 6.79
N ILE A 8 30.42 -10.86 5.75
CA ILE A 8 29.03 -11.36 5.69
C ILE A 8 28.96 -12.89 5.80
N ALA A 9 29.91 -13.59 5.18
CA ALA A 9 29.94 -15.05 5.22
C ALA A 9 30.38 -15.62 6.58
N THR A 10 31.37 -15.01 7.25
CA THR A 10 32.01 -15.58 8.43
C THR A 10 31.51 -15.05 9.78
N ILE A 11 30.96 -13.84 9.84
CA ILE A 11 30.39 -13.29 11.08
C ILE A 11 29.01 -13.91 11.32
N LYS A 12 28.77 -14.46 12.53
CA LYS A 12 27.51 -15.08 12.94
C LYS A 12 27.09 -14.59 14.33
N PRO A 13 25.84 -14.13 14.53
CA PRO A 13 24.82 -13.85 13.52
C PRO A 13 25.20 -12.65 12.62
N CYS A 14 24.81 -12.68 11.35
CA CYS A 14 24.90 -11.52 10.45
C CYS A 14 23.51 -11.04 10.05
N PHE A 15 23.21 -9.79 10.40
CA PHE A 15 21.98 -9.11 10.04
C PHE A 15 22.16 -8.36 8.72
N ILE A 16 21.30 -8.63 7.73
CA ILE A 16 21.42 -8.05 6.38
C ILE A 16 20.12 -7.34 6.05
N GLU A 17 20.10 -6.02 5.99
CA GLU A 17 18.87 -5.29 5.71
C GLU A 17 19.00 -4.39 4.48
N GLN A 18 17.89 -4.27 3.74
CA GLN A 18 17.74 -3.33 2.64
C GLN A 18 16.65 -2.29 2.93
N GLY A 19 16.86 -1.08 2.45
CA GLY A 19 15.82 -0.05 2.39
C GLY A 19 15.09 -0.05 1.04
N TRP A 20 14.17 0.89 0.86
CA TRP A 20 13.46 1.05 -0.41
C TRP A 20 14.35 1.56 -1.54
N GLY A 21 15.48 2.19 -1.23
CA GLY A 21 16.36 2.79 -2.25
C GLY A 21 16.73 1.81 -3.37
N VAL A 22 17.18 0.60 -3.02
CA VAL A 22 17.54 -0.42 -4.00
C VAL A 22 16.35 -0.96 -4.80
N GLN A 23 15.14 -0.88 -4.24
CA GLN A 23 13.89 -1.36 -4.86
C GLN A 23 13.24 -0.30 -5.76
N ARG A 24 13.41 1.01 -5.49
CA ARG A 24 12.78 2.11 -6.25
C ARG A 24 13.54 2.41 -7.54
N HIS A 25 13.91 1.36 -8.26
CA HIS A 25 14.60 1.39 -9.54
C HIS A 25 13.96 0.40 -10.52
N PRO A 26 14.14 0.58 -11.85
CA PRO A 26 13.57 -0.32 -12.85
C PRO A 26 13.93 -1.80 -12.66
N ASN A 27 15.12 -2.10 -12.14
CA ASN A 27 15.58 -3.45 -11.82
C ASN A 27 15.48 -3.79 -10.32
N GLY A 28 14.68 -3.03 -9.57
CA GLY A 28 14.66 -3.06 -8.11
C GLY A 28 14.27 -4.41 -7.51
N GLU A 29 13.43 -5.18 -8.19
CA GLU A 29 13.10 -6.55 -7.78
C GLU A 29 14.36 -7.44 -7.76
N GLN A 30 15.20 -7.38 -8.79
CA GLN A 30 16.42 -8.18 -8.87
C GLN A 30 17.44 -7.74 -7.81
N ASN A 31 17.57 -6.43 -7.59
CA ASN A 31 18.43 -5.90 -6.52
C ASN A 31 17.97 -6.41 -5.15
N ALA A 32 16.67 -6.35 -4.87
CA ALA A 32 16.12 -6.80 -3.61
C ALA A 32 16.28 -8.31 -3.38
N ARG A 33 16.07 -9.10 -4.44
CA ARG A 33 16.31 -10.54 -4.44
C ARG A 33 17.78 -10.89 -4.23
N ALA A 34 18.70 -10.15 -4.83
CA ALA A 34 20.14 -10.38 -4.65
C ALA A 34 20.55 -10.22 -3.18
N ILE A 35 20.03 -9.21 -2.48
CA ILE A 35 20.29 -8.99 -1.05
C ILE A 35 19.66 -10.10 -0.20
N ALA A 36 18.41 -10.48 -0.47
CA ALA A 36 17.77 -11.61 0.20
C ALA A 36 18.56 -12.92 0.02
N THR A 37 19.10 -13.14 -1.19
CA THR A 37 19.94 -14.30 -1.49
C THR A 37 21.18 -14.36 -0.60
N LEU A 38 21.78 -13.23 -0.23
CA LEU A 38 22.92 -13.21 0.71
C LEU A 38 22.55 -13.81 2.07
N ALA A 39 21.39 -13.45 2.62
CA ALA A 39 20.90 -14.01 3.89
C ALA A 39 20.67 -15.52 3.79
N CYS A 40 20.13 -16.00 2.65
CA CYS A 40 19.93 -17.42 2.38
C CYS A 40 21.26 -18.19 2.32
N ILE A 41 22.19 -17.78 1.46
CA ILE A 41 23.43 -18.55 1.19
C ILE A 41 24.40 -18.54 2.38
N THR A 42 24.26 -17.56 3.27
CA THR A 42 25.05 -17.47 4.50
C THR A 42 24.37 -18.13 5.69
N GLY A 43 23.19 -18.73 5.51
CA GLY A 43 22.48 -19.45 6.57
C GLY A 43 22.01 -18.56 7.70
N ASN A 44 21.70 -17.29 7.43
CA ASN A 44 21.27 -16.33 8.45
C ASN A 44 19.74 -16.33 8.64
N ILE A 45 18.94 -17.13 7.92
CA ILE A 45 17.48 -17.11 8.09
C ILE A 45 17.06 -17.92 9.33
N GLY A 46 16.21 -17.33 10.17
CA GLY A 46 15.62 -18.00 11.34
C GLY A 46 16.52 -18.03 12.58
N ILE A 47 17.61 -17.28 12.59
CA ILE A 47 18.52 -17.14 13.72
C ILE A 47 18.16 -15.88 14.51
N GLU A 48 18.28 -15.93 15.84
CA GLU A 48 18.09 -14.74 16.66
C GLU A 48 19.13 -13.66 16.32
N GLY A 49 18.67 -12.41 16.16
CA GLY A 49 19.55 -11.29 15.78
C GLY A 49 19.84 -11.18 14.27
N THR A 50 19.19 -11.97 13.42
CA THR A 50 19.28 -11.87 11.95
C THR A 50 17.93 -11.55 11.30
N ASN A 51 17.87 -11.59 9.97
CA ASN A 51 16.65 -11.41 9.19
C ASN A 51 16.75 -12.14 7.83
N THR A 52 15.78 -11.89 6.94
CA THR A 52 15.67 -12.51 5.61
C THR A 52 16.38 -11.74 4.50
N GLY A 53 17.15 -10.70 4.80
CA GLY A 53 17.64 -9.76 3.77
C GLY A 53 16.62 -8.70 3.36
N PHE A 54 15.41 -8.72 3.92
CA PHE A 54 14.36 -7.72 3.68
C PHE A 54 14.40 -6.59 4.71
N ARG A 55 13.71 -5.48 4.46
CA ARG A 55 13.55 -4.37 5.42
C ARG A 55 12.87 -4.89 6.68
N THR A 56 13.41 -4.66 7.90
CA THR A 56 13.07 -5.34 9.18
C THR A 56 11.60 -5.80 9.27
N GLY A 57 10.68 -5.23 10.04
CA GLY A 57 9.30 -5.73 10.09
C GLY A 57 9.12 -7.01 10.91
N SER A 58 7.94 -7.15 11.49
CA SER A 58 7.54 -8.26 12.34
C SER A 58 7.22 -9.44 11.44
N SER A 59 7.79 -10.60 11.75
CA SER A 59 7.42 -11.88 11.16
C SER A 59 5.96 -12.25 11.42
N LYS A 60 5.33 -11.59 12.39
CA LYS A 60 3.92 -11.72 12.73
C LYS A 60 3.26 -10.33 12.68
N THR A 61 2.66 -10.01 11.55
CA THR A 61 1.68 -8.92 11.51
C THR A 61 0.42 -9.43 12.20
N TYR A 62 -0.01 -8.74 13.26
CA TYR A 62 -1.35 -8.96 13.79
C TYR A 62 -2.30 -8.27 12.83
N ASP A 63 -2.93 -9.06 11.97
CA ASP A 63 -3.96 -8.52 11.10
C ASP A 63 -5.17 -8.16 11.94
N ILE A 64 -5.42 -6.86 12.03
CA ILE A 64 -6.74 -6.34 12.40
C ILE A 64 -7.70 -6.92 11.36
N MET A 65 -8.75 -7.61 11.82
CA MET A 65 -9.68 -8.27 10.92
C MET A 65 -10.18 -7.25 9.89
N GLY A 66 -10.09 -7.61 8.61
CA GLY A 66 -10.75 -6.85 7.56
C GLY A 66 -12.26 -6.89 7.74
N MET A 67 -12.99 -6.13 6.91
CA MET A 67 -14.44 -6.22 6.89
C MET A 67 -14.88 -7.70 6.78
N PRO A 68 -15.86 -8.15 7.58
CA PRO A 68 -16.33 -9.55 7.62
C PRO A 68 -17.17 -9.90 6.39
N PHE A 69 -16.70 -9.50 5.21
CA PHE A 69 -17.36 -9.68 3.94
C PHE A 69 -16.39 -10.33 2.95
N LYS A 70 -16.85 -11.37 2.27
CA LYS A 70 -16.07 -12.02 1.23
C LYS A 70 -16.27 -11.27 -0.08
N ASN A 71 -15.27 -10.51 -0.52
CA ASN A 71 -15.31 -9.83 -1.81
C ASN A 71 -15.61 -10.85 -2.94
N PRO A 72 -16.76 -10.76 -3.64
CA PRO A 72 -17.12 -11.70 -4.70
C PRO A 72 -16.23 -11.52 -5.93
N ILE A 73 -15.65 -10.33 -6.14
CA ILE A 73 -14.73 -10.05 -7.23
C ILE A 73 -13.33 -10.53 -6.84
N LYS A 74 -12.74 -11.36 -7.70
CA LYS A 74 -11.39 -11.91 -7.54
C LYS A 74 -10.37 -11.28 -8.48
N ASP A 75 -10.88 -10.54 -9.46
CA ASP A 75 -10.08 -9.78 -10.41
C ASP A 75 -9.27 -8.73 -9.63
N SER A 76 -7.99 -8.64 -9.92
CA SER A 76 -7.10 -7.65 -9.31
C SER A 76 -6.00 -7.23 -10.28
N ILE A 77 -5.50 -6.02 -10.07
CA ILE A 77 -4.40 -5.42 -10.83
C ILE A 77 -3.25 -5.09 -9.88
N PRO A 78 -2.01 -4.99 -10.38
CA PRO A 78 -0.95 -4.33 -9.64
C PRO A 78 -1.39 -2.89 -9.30
N CYS A 79 -1.26 -2.50 -8.03
CA CYS A 79 -1.69 -1.18 -7.55
C CYS A 79 -1.09 -0.04 -8.36
N PHE A 80 0.16 -0.16 -8.83
CA PHE A 80 0.82 0.87 -9.64
C PHE A 80 0.18 1.11 -11.02
N LEU A 81 -0.61 0.15 -11.54
CA LEU A 81 -1.25 0.22 -12.86
C LEU A 81 -2.71 0.68 -12.80
N PHE A 82 -3.16 1.26 -11.69
CA PHE A 82 -4.56 1.68 -11.60
C PHE A 82 -4.90 2.80 -12.59
N THR A 83 -3.95 3.71 -12.89
CA THR A 83 -4.14 4.76 -13.90
C THR A 83 -4.30 4.17 -15.29
N ASP A 84 -3.51 3.16 -15.64
CA ASP A 84 -3.68 2.40 -16.88
C ASP A 84 -5.05 1.73 -16.97
N ALA A 85 -5.51 1.17 -15.85
CA ALA A 85 -6.83 0.55 -15.79
C ALA A 85 -7.99 1.55 -16.01
N ILE A 86 -7.78 2.85 -15.80
CA ILE A 86 -8.79 3.89 -16.07
C ILE A 86 -8.97 4.11 -17.59
N TYR A 87 -7.89 4.24 -18.37
CA TYR A 87 -8.02 4.58 -19.80
C TYR A 87 -7.94 3.37 -20.72
N ARG A 88 -7.20 2.32 -20.37
CA ARG A 88 -6.99 1.12 -21.18
C ARG A 88 -7.27 -0.19 -20.45
N GLY A 89 -8.07 -0.17 -19.39
CA GLY A 89 -8.40 -1.37 -18.61
C GLY A 89 -8.79 -2.57 -19.47
N LYS A 90 -9.65 -2.38 -20.48
CA LYS A 90 -10.05 -3.44 -21.42
C LYS A 90 -8.92 -4.09 -22.21
N GLU A 91 -7.75 -3.46 -22.33
CA GLU A 91 -6.58 -4.01 -23.02
C GLU A 91 -5.65 -4.78 -22.07
N MET A 92 -5.83 -4.64 -20.75
CA MET A 92 -4.95 -5.21 -19.74
C MET A 92 -5.16 -6.71 -19.57
N THR A 93 -4.07 -7.48 -19.61
CA THR A 93 -4.09 -8.95 -19.50
C THR A 93 -3.24 -9.49 -18.35
N ASP A 94 -3.42 -10.77 -18.03
CA ASP A 94 -2.59 -11.50 -17.07
C ASP A 94 -1.11 -11.60 -17.49
N ILE A 95 -0.85 -11.65 -18.80
CA ILE A 95 0.50 -11.74 -19.36
C ILE A 95 1.20 -10.38 -19.42
N SER A 96 0.54 -9.35 -19.96
CA SER A 96 1.17 -8.04 -20.22
C SER A 96 1.19 -7.13 -19.00
N ASP A 97 0.19 -7.22 -18.14
CA ASP A 97 -0.05 -6.25 -17.06
C ASP A 97 -0.16 -6.90 -15.68
N GLY A 98 -0.03 -8.23 -15.60
CA GLY A 98 -0.10 -8.95 -14.33
C GLY A 98 -1.49 -8.93 -13.68
N VAL A 99 -2.55 -8.81 -14.49
CA VAL A 99 -3.93 -9.01 -14.03
C VAL A 99 -4.05 -10.41 -13.41
N ARG A 100 -4.76 -10.52 -12.28
CA ARG A 100 -5.02 -11.79 -11.60
C ARG A 100 -6.50 -12.00 -11.43
N GLY A 101 -6.95 -13.25 -11.38
CA GLY A 101 -8.37 -13.62 -11.23
C GLY A 101 -9.14 -13.70 -12.56
N THR A 102 -8.66 -13.03 -13.60
CA THR A 102 -9.16 -13.10 -14.98
C THR A 102 -7.99 -13.01 -15.96
N THR A 103 -8.15 -13.53 -17.18
CA THR A 103 -7.16 -13.37 -18.26
C THR A 103 -7.09 -11.94 -18.78
N GLN A 104 -8.19 -11.20 -18.72
CA GLN A 104 -8.29 -9.83 -19.22
C GLN A 104 -9.37 -9.07 -18.44
N LEU A 105 -9.12 -7.80 -18.13
CA LEU A 105 -10.15 -6.97 -17.51
C LEU A 105 -11.28 -6.70 -18.51
N LYS A 106 -12.52 -6.75 -18.01
CA LYS A 106 -13.70 -6.57 -18.85
C LYS A 106 -14.08 -5.11 -19.06
N GLN A 107 -13.61 -4.23 -18.17
CA GLN A 107 -13.97 -2.82 -18.14
C GLN A 107 -12.81 -1.98 -17.64
N ASN A 108 -12.88 -0.70 -17.97
CA ASN A 108 -12.03 0.32 -17.38
C ASN A 108 -12.51 0.68 -15.97
N ILE A 109 -11.62 1.21 -15.13
CA ILE A 109 -12.01 1.82 -13.86
C ILE A 109 -12.76 3.12 -14.16
N LYS A 110 -14.01 3.20 -13.67
CA LYS A 110 -14.87 4.37 -13.78
C LYS A 110 -15.18 5.03 -12.45
N PHE A 111 -14.89 4.34 -11.35
CA PHE A 111 -15.21 4.78 -10.00
C PHE A 111 -14.00 4.55 -9.10
N ILE A 112 -13.63 5.57 -8.34
CA ILE A 112 -12.56 5.50 -7.34
C ILE A 112 -13.13 5.91 -5.99
N PHE A 113 -12.89 5.06 -5.00
CA PHE A 113 -13.10 5.39 -3.59
C PHE A 113 -11.73 5.51 -2.92
N ASN A 114 -11.20 6.72 -2.83
CA ASN A 114 -9.94 7.01 -2.17
C ASN A 114 -10.20 7.32 -0.70
N THR A 115 -9.45 6.70 0.20
CA THR A 115 -9.55 6.96 1.64
C THR A 115 -8.19 6.87 2.32
N ALA A 116 -8.04 7.57 3.44
CA ALA A 116 -6.88 7.49 4.32
C ALA A 116 -5.54 7.77 3.63
N GLY A 117 -5.51 8.71 2.68
CA GLY A 117 -4.25 9.11 2.07
C GLY A 117 -4.35 9.95 0.79
N ASN A 118 -3.16 10.34 0.34
CA ASN A 118 -2.91 11.09 -0.89
C ASN A 118 -2.37 10.16 -2.00
N CYS A 119 -3.00 9.00 -2.17
CA CYS A 119 -2.50 7.92 -3.02
C CYS A 119 -2.50 8.32 -4.51
N LEU A 120 -3.54 9.06 -4.93
CA LEU A 120 -3.73 9.44 -6.33
C LEU A 120 -2.51 10.19 -6.88
N THR A 121 -1.92 11.11 -6.11
CA THR A 121 -0.75 11.88 -6.59
C THR A 121 0.60 11.28 -6.23
N ASN A 122 0.75 10.62 -5.07
CA ASN A 122 2.08 10.34 -4.51
C ASN A 122 2.62 8.92 -4.78
N GLN A 123 1.85 8.06 -5.47
CA GLN A 123 2.24 6.67 -5.76
C GLN A 123 2.43 6.37 -7.26
N HIS A 124 2.73 7.38 -8.08
CA HIS A 124 3.04 7.21 -9.51
C HIS A 124 4.39 7.80 -9.90
N SER A 125 4.94 7.31 -11.02
CA SER A 125 6.17 7.83 -11.61
C SER A 125 5.97 9.17 -12.33
N THR A 126 4.77 9.47 -12.83
CA THR A 126 4.52 10.64 -13.68
C THR A 126 3.27 11.40 -13.24
N ILE A 127 3.44 12.44 -12.42
CA ILE A 127 2.30 13.22 -11.91
C ILE A 127 1.50 13.93 -13.01
N LYS A 128 2.15 14.31 -14.11
CA LYS A 128 1.47 14.96 -15.23
C LYS A 128 0.46 14.02 -15.90
N GLU A 129 0.83 12.77 -16.11
CA GLU A 129 -0.06 11.76 -16.72
C GLU A 129 -1.23 11.47 -15.80
N VAL A 130 -0.98 11.34 -14.49
CA VAL A 130 -2.02 11.21 -13.47
C VAL A 130 -3.00 12.38 -13.53
N TYR A 131 -2.48 13.61 -13.61
CA TYR A 131 -3.32 14.81 -13.70
C TYR A 131 -4.21 14.76 -14.94
N ASP A 132 -3.65 14.45 -16.11
CA ASP A 132 -4.39 14.39 -17.37
C ASP A 132 -5.49 13.30 -17.33
N ILE A 133 -5.21 12.15 -16.71
CA ILE A 133 -6.14 11.01 -16.59
C ILE A 133 -7.27 11.31 -15.59
N LEU A 134 -6.92 11.78 -14.39
CA LEU A 134 -7.89 11.96 -13.29
C LEU A 134 -8.72 13.24 -13.44
N SER A 135 -8.28 14.20 -14.27
CA SER A 135 -9.07 15.41 -14.56
C SER A 135 -10.06 15.24 -15.72
N ASP A 136 -10.04 14.10 -16.42
CA ASP A 136 -10.99 13.80 -17.50
C ASP A 136 -12.16 12.96 -16.98
N GLU A 137 -13.31 13.60 -16.79
CA GLU A 137 -14.55 12.98 -16.33
C GLU A 137 -15.07 11.87 -17.28
N ASN A 138 -14.63 11.84 -18.55
CA ASN A 138 -14.96 10.74 -19.46
C ASN A 138 -14.14 9.48 -19.19
N LEU A 139 -12.97 9.62 -18.55
CA LEU A 139 -12.07 8.53 -18.21
C LEU A 139 -12.47 7.91 -16.87
N CYS A 140 -12.49 8.70 -15.80
CA CYS A 140 -12.96 8.30 -14.47
C CYS A 140 -14.19 9.13 -14.11
N GLU A 141 -15.35 8.49 -14.07
CA GLU A 141 -16.66 9.15 -14.01
C GLU A 141 -17.04 9.62 -12.59
N CYS A 142 -16.44 9.03 -11.56
CA CYS A 142 -16.69 9.46 -10.18
C CYS A 142 -15.52 9.10 -9.26
N ILE A 143 -15.05 10.08 -8.50
CA ILE A 143 -13.98 9.98 -7.52
C ILE A 143 -14.50 10.52 -6.18
N ILE A 144 -14.59 9.63 -5.19
CA ILE A 144 -14.85 10.00 -3.80
C ILE A 144 -13.52 10.00 -3.05
N ASP A 145 -13.24 11.07 -2.33
CA ASP A 145 -12.06 11.18 -1.48
C ASP A 145 -12.45 11.43 -0.02
N VAL A 146 -12.17 10.46 0.86
CA VAL A 146 -12.47 10.50 2.29
C VAL A 146 -11.19 10.68 3.08
N ASN A 147 -11.02 11.85 3.69
CA ASN A 147 -9.78 12.21 4.37
C ASN A 147 -10.02 13.15 5.57
N VAL A 148 -9.13 13.05 6.56
CA VAL A 148 -9.11 13.91 7.76
C VAL A 148 -8.58 15.32 7.49
N THR A 149 -7.87 15.51 6.36
CA THR A 149 -7.27 16.78 5.96
C THR A 149 -7.33 16.93 4.45
N ARG A 150 -7.24 18.17 3.94
CA ARG A 150 -7.11 18.37 2.49
C ARG A 150 -5.76 17.88 1.98
N THR A 151 -5.79 17.10 0.91
CA THR A 151 -4.64 16.58 0.19
C THR A 151 -4.74 16.91 -1.31
N PRO A 152 -3.64 16.89 -2.07
CA PRO A 152 -3.70 17.03 -3.53
C PRO A 152 -4.64 16.06 -4.26
N SER A 153 -4.89 14.85 -3.74
CA SER A 153 -5.91 13.94 -4.27
C SER A 153 -7.30 14.58 -4.35
N ASN A 154 -7.64 15.48 -3.42
CA ASN A 154 -8.94 16.14 -3.41
C ASN A 154 -9.20 17.01 -4.64
N ASN A 155 -8.16 17.43 -5.36
CA ASN A 155 -8.32 18.26 -6.57
C ASN A 155 -8.96 17.51 -7.73
N TYR A 156 -9.00 16.18 -7.67
CA TYR A 156 -9.63 15.32 -8.68
C TYR A 156 -10.97 14.73 -8.20
N ALA A 157 -11.35 14.97 -6.95
CA ALA A 157 -12.52 14.33 -6.35
C ALA A 157 -13.81 15.09 -6.68
N ASP A 158 -14.83 14.36 -7.11
CA ASP A 158 -16.20 14.88 -7.25
C ASP A 158 -16.83 15.12 -5.88
N TYR A 159 -16.52 14.24 -4.91
CA TYR A 159 -17.00 14.34 -3.54
C TYR A 159 -15.84 14.22 -2.55
N ILE A 160 -15.77 15.20 -1.64
CA ILE A 160 -14.82 15.19 -0.54
C ILE A 160 -15.61 15.01 0.75
N LEU A 161 -15.39 13.88 1.44
CA LEU A 161 -16.07 13.57 2.70
C LEU A 161 -15.10 13.70 3.88
N PRO A 162 -15.50 14.40 4.97
CA PRO A 162 -14.65 14.60 6.13
C PRO A 162 -14.60 13.35 7.01
N ASP A 163 -13.44 12.69 7.08
CA ASP A 163 -13.21 11.56 8.00
C ASP A 163 -12.94 12.05 9.42
N ALA A 164 -13.29 11.24 10.42
CA ALA A 164 -12.94 11.49 11.82
C ALA A 164 -11.44 11.28 12.04
N THR A 165 -10.79 12.13 12.84
CA THR A 165 -9.37 11.90 13.18
C THR A 165 -9.18 10.71 14.11
N MET A 166 -7.93 10.24 14.27
CA MET A 166 -7.62 9.15 15.21
C MET A 166 -8.02 9.48 16.67
N LEU A 167 -8.19 10.75 17.03
CA LEU A 167 -8.62 11.16 18.37
C LEU A 167 -10.15 11.25 18.52
N GLU A 168 -10.86 11.15 17.41
CA GLU A 168 -12.32 11.33 17.31
C GLU A 168 -13.07 9.99 17.12
N GLN A 169 -12.35 8.89 16.98
CA GLN A 169 -12.91 7.57 16.75
C GLN A 169 -12.16 6.47 17.52
N GLU A 170 -12.85 5.35 17.72
CA GLU A 170 -12.29 4.14 18.32
C GLU A 170 -11.66 3.27 17.22
N ASP A 171 -10.38 2.92 17.34
CA ASP A 171 -9.73 2.05 16.35
C ASP A 171 -8.55 1.24 16.93
N PHE A 172 -8.17 0.18 16.23
CA PHE A 172 -6.93 -0.56 16.47
C PHE A 172 -5.83 -0.04 15.53
N ILE A 173 -4.75 0.48 16.12
CA ILE A 173 -3.61 1.01 15.39
C ILE A 173 -2.49 -0.02 15.36
N ARG A 174 -1.97 -0.28 14.16
CA ARG A 174 -0.70 -0.99 14.00
C ARG A 174 0.44 -0.04 14.39
N PRO A 175 1.38 -0.42 15.28
CA PRO A 175 2.53 0.39 15.63
C PRO A 175 3.58 0.37 14.51
N SER A 176 3.20 0.87 13.33
CA SER A 176 3.97 0.76 12.09
C SER A 176 4.22 2.11 11.43
N ALA A 177 5.29 2.16 10.65
CA ALA A 177 5.47 3.19 9.62
C ALA A 177 5.11 2.54 8.27
N GLY A 178 3.88 2.76 7.79
CA GLY A 178 3.33 2.02 6.66
C GLY A 178 3.13 0.53 7.00
N TYR A 179 3.56 -0.37 6.13
CA TYR A 179 3.49 -1.83 6.36
C TYR A 179 4.65 -2.41 7.19
N TYR A 180 5.55 -1.55 7.70
CA TYR A 180 6.67 -1.97 8.54
C TYR A 180 6.30 -1.77 10.02
N SER A 181 6.12 -2.87 10.76
CA SER A 181 6.03 -2.85 12.22
C SER A 181 7.18 -3.65 12.79
N ASN A 182 8.00 -3.10 13.68
CA ASN A 182 8.96 -3.90 14.45
C ASN A 182 8.39 -4.32 15.82
N LYS A 183 7.09 -4.12 16.05
CA LYS A 183 6.47 -4.34 17.36
C LYS A 183 5.37 -5.41 17.26
N PRO A 184 5.42 -6.47 18.09
CA PRO A 184 4.47 -7.57 18.05
C PRO A 184 3.22 -7.28 18.91
N TYR A 185 2.66 -6.08 18.80
CA TYR A 185 1.45 -5.71 19.50
C TYR A 185 0.58 -4.77 18.65
N ILE A 186 -0.69 -4.65 19.03
CA ILE A 186 -1.63 -3.67 18.51
C ILE A 186 -1.81 -2.60 19.57
N ILE A 187 -1.97 -1.35 19.15
CA ILE A 187 -2.35 -0.24 20.03
C ILE A 187 -3.85 -0.04 19.89
N TYR A 188 -4.58 -0.02 21.00
CA TYR A 188 -5.96 0.42 21.00
C TYR A 188 -6.00 1.94 21.13
N CYS A 189 -6.66 2.61 20.20
CA CYS A 189 -6.86 4.04 20.19
C CYS A 189 -8.26 4.34 20.69
N GLN A 190 -8.33 4.86 21.91
CA GLN A 190 -9.58 5.28 22.51
C GLN A 190 -9.96 6.67 22.02
N LYS A 191 -11.25 6.86 21.72
CA LYS A 191 -11.82 8.15 21.37
C LYS A 191 -11.62 9.14 22.51
N ALA A 192 -10.99 10.28 22.20
CA ALA A 192 -10.71 11.34 23.15
C ALA A 192 -11.77 12.45 23.12
N ILE A 193 -12.32 12.73 21.94
CA ILE A 193 -13.36 13.75 21.72
C ILE A 193 -14.41 13.25 20.71
N GLU A 194 -15.55 13.93 20.61
CA GLU A 194 -16.52 13.70 19.53
C GLU A 194 -15.98 14.20 18.18
N PRO A 195 -16.33 13.57 17.05
CA PRO A 195 -16.02 14.08 15.71
C PRO A 195 -16.43 15.54 15.57
N VAL A 196 -15.52 16.34 15.00
CA VAL A 196 -15.73 17.80 14.89
C VAL A 196 -16.53 18.12 13.62
N GLY A 197 -17.54 18.98 13.76
CA GLY A 197 -18.36 19.41 12.63
C GLY A 197 -19.23 18.28 12.10
N GLU A 198 -19.14 18.00 10.80
CA GLU A 198 -19.87 16.92 10.13
C GLU A 198 -18.97 15.70 9.85
N ALA A 199 -17.77 15.65 10.45
CA ALA A 199 -16.86 14.53 10.31
C ALA A 199 -17.49 13.24 10.85
N LYS A 200 -17.23 12.13 10.17
CA LYS A 200 -17.73 10.81 10.56
C LYS A 200 -16.65 9.76 10.27
N PRO A 201 -16.48 8.73 11.12
CA PRO A 201 -15.61 7.60 10.78
C PRO A 201 -16.00 7.00 9.42
N ILE A 202 -15.03 6.75 8.55
CA ILE A 202 -15.28 6.10 7.24
C ILE A 202 -16.10 4.80 7.37
N TYR A 203 -15.88 4.04 8.43
CA TYR A 203 -16.66 2.83 8.72
C TYR A 203 -18.15 3.13 8.88
N GLU A 204 -18.51 4.17 9.63
CA GLU A 204 -19.90 4.59 9.81
C GLU A 204 -20.49 5.16 8.51
N MET A 205 -19.72 5.92 7.73
CA MET A 205 -20.16 6.38 6.41
C MET A 205 -20.54 5.20 5.50
N CYS A 206 -19.71 4.16 5.46
CA CYS A 206 -19.97 2.96 4.67
C CYS A 206 -21.17 2.14 5.15
N LEU A 207 -21.62 2.29 6.40
CA LEU A 207 -22.84 1.64 6.90
C LEU A 207 -24.12 2.37 6.49
N GLU A 208 -24.03 3.65 6.13
CA GLU A 208 -25.17 4.49 5.75
C GLU A 208 -25.43 4.55 4.24
N LEU A 209 -24.43 4.17 3.43
CA LEU A 209 -24.50 4.08 1.96
C LEU A 209 -25.16 2.77 1.49
#